data_AF-A0A4Q3E021-F1
#
_entry.id   AF-A0A4Q3E021-F1
#
_cell.length_a   1.000
_cell.length_b   1.000
_cell.length_c   1.000
_cell.angle_alpha   90.00
_cell.angle_beta   90.00
_cell.angle_gamma   90.00
#
_symmetry.space_group_name_H-M   'P 1'
#
loop_
_entity.id
_entity.type
_entity.pdbx_description
1 polymer ?
#
loop_
_entity_poly.entity_id
_entity_poly.type
_entity_poly.pdbx_seq_one_letter_code
_entity_poly.pdbx_strand_id
1 'polypeptide(L)'
;MMLSLLGCSKENTATVVPPFTEDKFNLFPKAESNVVANGSTGWVGDVMPYYVNGQFEIFFLHDAPDKVKQSSAGQHDIHKFTSKNLLDFSYKGEQIAYGNKNTQDHLLGTGSMVKVGSTYYFYYTGHNSNSSWLQNGNPGWTNKNSREAVMYATSTDLNTWTKKTDFVLRASGNYSAADFRDPYVFYNDEFNEYWMLVSTQENGKAVLLVYKTDDPSKDNWIVRGPLNIPESNYLMMECADIHKIGSKYYLLFAEDWSSTPGTHYRVANSTAGPWVKPADGNDMFDGHQFYAGRGATDGTNFFTLAWAHRRNPENDNGTRTWGGNLISHQFFAMGDDKLGVKSPEAVNGYFTKDADAVVEGNTGTVSNAGDSYTLNGGAGVALYKFAKVNGTSKIKGNFKLSNLTGTAAI
;
A
#
# COMPACT_ATOMS: atom_id res chain seq x y z
N MET A 1 -17.99 64.43 -51.84
CA MET A 1 -18.38 63.47 -50.78
C MET A 1 -17.61 62.18 -51.08
N MET A 2 -16.46 62.01 -50.42
CA MET A 2 -15.50 60.94 -50.70
C MET A 2 -15.52 60.03 -49.47
N LEU A 3 -15.94 58.78 -49.66
CA LEU A 3 -16.12 57.79 -48.60
C LEU A 3 -14.74 57.15 -48.29
N SER A 4 -14.18 57.44 -47.12
CA SER A 4 -12.98 56.78 -46.61
C SER A 4 -13.37 55.55 -45.79
N LEU A 5 -12.96 54.36 -46.25
CA LEU A 5 -13.03 53.11 -45.50
C LEU A 5 -11.78 53.00 -44.62
N LEU A 6 -11.97 53.07 -43.29
CA LEU A 6 -10.93 52.74 -42.31
C LEU A 6 -10.98 51.24 -42.03
N GLY A 7 -9.96 50.50 -42.49
CA GLY A 7 -9.70 49.13 -42.08
C GLY A 7 -9.02 49.09 -40.71
N CYS A 8 -9.60 48.36 -39.76
CA CYS A 8 -8.93 48.02 -38.50
C CYS A 8 -7.97 46.85 -38.74
N SER A 9 -6.66 47.10 -38.71
CA SER A 9 -5.66 46.04 -38.55
C SER A 9 -5.66 45.58 -37.09
N LYS A 10 -6.20 44.39 -36.81
CA LYS A 10 -5.91 43.69 -35.55
C LYS A 10 -4.45 43.26 -35.59
N GLU A 11 -3.62 43.87 -34.75
CA GLU A 11 -2.30 43.32 -34.46
C GLU A 11 -2.49 41.94 -33.82
N ASN A 12 -2.08 40.90 -34.55
CA ASN A 12 -1.86 39.57 -34.00
C ASN A 12 -0.52 39.61 -33.25
N THR A 13 -0.52 40.16 -32.03
CA THR A 13 0.51 39.79 -31.07
C THR A 13 0.20 38.37 -30.64
N ALA A 14 0.87 37.42 -31.30
CA ALA A 14 0.89 36.04 -30.83
C ALA A 14 1.43 36.06 -29.40
N THR A 15 0.54 35.94 -28.42
CA THR A 15 0.94 35.61 -27.05
C THR A 15 1.76 34.33 -27.16
N VAL A 16 3.07 34.45 -26.96
CA VAL A 16 3.94 33.30 -26.77
C VAL A 16 3.46 32.68 -25.46
N VAL A 17 2.55 31.71 -25.57
CA VAL A 17 2.24 30.83 -24.46
C VAL A 17 3.53 30.05 -24.21
N PRO A 18 4.22 30.25 -23.07
CA PRO A 18 5.38 29.44 -22.77
C PRO A 18 4.95 27.96 -22.86
N PRO A 19 5.81 27.08 -23.42
CA PRO A 19 5.47 25.67 -23.49
C PRO A 19 5.03 25.21 -22.11
N PHE A 20 3.86 24.55 -22.03
CA PHE A 20 3.40 23.94 -20.80
C PHE A 20 4.53 23.04 -20.31
N THR A 21 5.19 23.48 -19.24
CA THR A 21 6.16 22.64 -18.56
C THR A 21 5.28 21.69 -17.78
N GLU A 22 5.27 20.43 -18.21
CA GLU A 22 4.67 19.38 -17.43
C GLU A 22 5.45 19.33 -16.12
N ASP A 23 4.92 19.98 -15.08
CA ASP A 23 5.44 19.78 -13.73
C ASP A 23 5.43 18.26 -13.53
N LYS A 24 6.61 17.69 -13.28
CA LYS A 24 6.80 16.26 -13.04
C LYS A 24 5.99 15.91 -11.78
N PHE A 25 4.72 15.62 -11.98
CA PHE A 25 3.74 15.43 -10.93
C PHE A 25 3.70 13.96 -10.57
N ASN A 26 4.11 13.63 -9.36
CA ASN A 26 4.25 12.25 -8.95
C ASN A 26 3.08 11.84 -8.05
N LEU A 27 1.95 11.47 -8.68
CA LEU A 27 0.81 10.85 -7.99
C LEU A 27 1.22 9.61 -7.18
N PHE A 28 2.30 8.95 -7.63
CA PHE A 28 2.78 7.71 -7.07
C PHE A 28 4.27 7.85 -6.71
N PRO A 29 4.59 8.52 -5.60
CA PRO A 29 5.96 8.89 -5.24
C PRO A 29 6.90 7.68 -5.17
N LYS A 30 8.18 7.93 -5.45
CA LYS A 30 9.29 7.00 -5.27
C LYS A 30 10.46 7.70 -4.58
N ALA A 31 11.38 6.92 -4.03
CA ALA A 31 12.56 7.43 -3.36
C ALA A 31 13.54 8.06 -4.38
N GLU A 32 13.97 9.30 -4.13
CA GLU A 32 14.91 10.04 -4.98
C GLU A 32 16.06 10.62 -4.13
N SER A 33 17.30 10.25 -4.45
CA SER A 33 18.46 10.52 -3.58
C SER A 33 18.83 12.00 -3.43
N ASN A 34 18.50 12.83 -4.41
CA ASN A 34 18.87 14.24 -4.46
C ASN A 34 17.92 15.18 -3.68
N VAL A 35 16.93 14.63 -2.97
CA VAL A 35 15.91 15.42 -2.26
C VAL A 35 16.29 15.71 -0.80
N VAL A 36 17.05 14.83 -0.14
CA VAL A 36 17.45 14.96 1.28
C VAL A 36 18.85 14.40 1.51
N ALA A 37 19.52 14.82 2.59
CA ALA A 37 20.91 14.46 2.89
C ALA A 37 21.16 12.94 3.00
N ASN A 38 20.21 12.18 3.54
CA ASN A 38 20.24 10.71 3.63
C ASN A 38 19.27 10.08 2.61
N GLY A 39 19.13 10.70 1.44
CA GLY A 39 18.25 10.23 0.38
C GLY A 39 18.87 9.06 -0.38
N SER A 40 18.10 8.01 -0.58
CA SER A 40 18.39 6.94 -1.54
C SER A 40 17.48 7.04 -2.76
N THR A 41 17.93 6.47 -3.88
CA THR A 41 17.07 6.17 -5.04
C THR A 41 16.57 4.74 -4.89
N GLY A 42 15.30 4.52 -5.22
CA GLY A 42 14.70 3.20 -5.19
C GLY A 42 13.18 3.27 -5.32
N TRP A 43 12.52 2.23 -4.86
CA TRP A 43 11.07 2.06 -5.00
C TRP A 43 10.40 1.78 -3.65
N VAL A 44 9.09 1.91 -3.65
CA VAL A 44 8.23 1.71 -2.48
C VAL A 44 7.81 0.26 -2.43
N GLY A 45 8.25 -0.47 -1.40
CA GLY A 45 7.69 -1.76 -1.01
C GLY A 45 6.52 -1.59 -0.04
N ASP A 46 6.33 -2.57 0.83
CA ASP A 46 5.26 -2.56 1.83
C ASP A 46 5.20 -1.25 2.62
N VAL A 47 3.99 -0.76 2.82
CA VAL A 47 3.73 0.56 3.43
C VAL A 47 3.12 0.42 4.81
N MET A 48 3.48 1.35 5.69
CA MET A 48 3.16 1.34 7.11
C MET A 48 2.64 2.73 7.49
N PRO A 49 1.44 3.11 7.03
CA PRO A 49 0.93 4.46 7.19
C PRO A 49 0.45 4.74 8.61
N TYR A 50 0.63 5.98 9.06
CA TYR A 50 0.08 6.47 10.32
C TYR A 50 -0.32 7.94 10.17
N TYR A 51 -1.46 8.33 10.73
CA TYR A 51 -1.88 9.73 10.72
C TYR A 51 -1.69 10.36 12.10
N VAL A 52 -0.97 11.47 12.16
CA VAL A 52 -0.69 12.18 13.41
C VAL A 52 -0.40 13.63 13.13
N ASN A 53 -0.80 14.52 14.05
CA ASN A 53 -0.54 15.96 13.95
C ASN A 53 -1.00 16.60 12.61
N GLY A 54 -2.10 16.12 12.04
CA GLY A 54 -2.65 16.65 10.78
C GLY A 54 -1.92 16.20 9.52
N GLN A 55 -1.10 15.14 9.59
CA GLN A 55 -0.24 14.66 8.51
C GLN A 55 -0.16 13.13 8.49
N PHE A 56 -0.11 12.57 7.28
CA PHE A 56 0.28 11.19 7.05
C PHE A 56 1.79 11.06 7.16
N GLU A 57 2.24 10.20 8.07
CA GLU A 57 3.58 9.63 8.14
C GLU A 57 3.52 8.27 7.43
N ILE A 58 4.10 8.20 6.23
CA ILE A 58 4.00 7.03 5.35
C ILE A 58 5.36 6.36 5.33
N PHE A 59 5.57 5.45 6.28
CA PHE A 59 6.76 4.63 6.30
C PHE A 59 6.65 3.52 5.26
N PHE A 60 7.76 3.08 4.72
CA PHE A 60 7.78 2.00 3.73
C PHE A 60 9.11 1.26 3.73
N LEU A 61 9.08 -0.01 3.34
CA LEU A 61 10.30 -0.76 3.04
C LEU A 61 10.90 -0.24 1.73
N HIS A 62 12.12 0.28 1.79
CA HIS A 62 12.79 0.82 0.62
C HIS A 62 13.38 -0.30 -0.24
N ASP A 63 12.97 -0.35 -1.51
CA ASP A 63 13.54 -1.25 -2.49
C ASP A 63 14.68 -0.57 -3.24
N ALA A 64 15.93 -0.83 -2.83
CA ALA A 64 17.09 -0.25 -3.50
C ALA A 64 17.32 -0.88 -4.90
N PRO A 65 18.00 -0.19 -5.82
CA PRO A 65 18.47 -0.78 -7.07
C PRO A 65 19.30 -2.05 -6.84
N ASP A 66 19.19 -3.03 -7.74
CA ASP A 66 19.85 -4.34 -7.58
C ASP A 66 21.36 -4.24 -7.37
N LYS A 67 22.01 -3.28 -8.04
CA LYS A 67 23.44 -2.99 -7.85
C LYS A 67 23.76 -2.59 -6.40
N VAL A 68 22.89 -1.81 -5.76
CA VAL A 68 23.04 -1.40 -4.35
C VAL A 68 22.82 -2.60 -3.43
N LYS A 69 21.74 -3.37 -3.66
CA LYS A 69 21.42 -4.57 -2.89
C LYS A 69 22.57 -5.58 -2.86
N GLN A 70 23.21 -5.82 -4.01
CA GLN A 70 24.31 -6.79 -4.14
C GLN A 70 25.57 -6.40 -3.36
N SER A 71 25.80 -5.10 -3.15
CA SER A 71 26.94 -4.59 -2.38
C SER A 71 26.64 -4.29 -0.91
N SER A 72 25.38 -4.40 -0.50
CA SER A 72 24.92 -3.97 0.81
C SER A 72 25.12 -5.03 1.90
N ALA A 73 25.28 -4.57 3.14
CA ALA A 73 25.33 -5.43 4.33
C ALA A 73 23.95 -5.94 4.78
N GLY A 74 22.87 -5.43 4.19
CA GLY A 74 21.46 -5.72 4.47
C GLY A 74 20.53 -5.01 3.47
N GLN A 75 19.21 -5.14 3.60
CA GLN A 75 18.25 -4.51 2.67
C GLN A 75 16.96 -4.10 3.38
N HIS A 76 16.14 -3.34 2.65
CA HIS A 76 14.79 -2.92 3.07
C HIS A 76 14.79 -2.03 4.31
N ASP A 77 15.75 -1.12 4.41
CA ASP A 77 15.71 -0.01 5.34
C ASP A 77 14.34 0.70 5.29
N ILE A 78 13.83 1.10 6.44
CA ILE A 78 12.53 1.77 6.52
C ILE A 78 12.73 3.24 6.20
N HIS A 79 12.09 3.69 5.13
CA HIS A 79 12.08 5.07 4.68
C HIS A 79 10.73 5.72 4.93
N LYS A 80 10.63 7.04 4.73
CA LYS A 80 9.38 7.78 4.98
C LYS A 80 9.07 8.84 3.94
N PHE A 81 7.78 8.93 3.57
CA PHE A 81 7.17 10.12 3.01
C PHE A 81 6.27 10.79 4.04
N THR A 82 6.08 12.10 3.92
CA THR A 82 5.02 12.82 4.63
C THR A 82 4.08 13.47 3.64
N SER A 83 2.77 13.47 3.91
CA SER A 83 1.78 14.19 3.10
C SER A 83 0.61 14.67 3.95
N LYS A 84 0.02 15.82 3.62
CA LYS A 84 -1.21 16.30 4.27
C LYS A 84 -2.49 15.84 3.55
N ASN A 85 -2.37 15.46 2.28
CA ASN A 85 -3.51 15.31 1.38
C ASN A 85 -3.38 14.11 0.43
N LEU A 86 -2.33 13.28 0.59
CA LEU A 86 -2.01 12.14 -0.28
C LEU A 86 -1.83 12.53 -1.76
N LEU A 87 -1.41 13.78 -1.97
CA LEU A 87 -1.07 14.33 -3.28
C LEU A 87 0.33 14.93 -3.25
N ASP A 88 0.58 15.79 -2.26
CA ASP A 88 1.84 16.47 -2.08
C ASP A 88 2.69 15.67 -1.10
N PHE A 89 3.68 14.96 -1.63
CA PHE A 89 4.57 14.11 -0.84
C PHE A 89 5.93 14.78 -0.63
N SER A 90 6.44 14.70 0.60
CA SER A 90 7.83 15.05 0.92
C SER A 90 8.58 13.82 1.34
N TYR A 91 9.62 13.46 0.58
CA TYR A 91 10.53 12.38 0.95
C TYR A 91 11.42 12.78 2.11
N LYS A 92 11.54 11.92 3.13
CA LYS A 92 12.32 12.18 4.35
C LYS A 92 13.55 11.27 4.49
N GLY A 93 13.79 10.38 3.51
CA GLY A 93 14.94 9.47 3.53
C GLY A 93 14.77 8.32 4.52
N GLU A 94 15.90 7.69 4.84
CA GLU A 94 15.99 6.59 5.80
C GLU A 94 15.51 7.04 7.20
N GLN A 95 14.76 6.18 7.88
CA GLN A 95 14.29 6.36 9.26
C GLN A 95 14.83 5.27 10.18
N ILE A 96 14.82 4.01 9.72
CA ILE A 96 15.35 2.87 10.48
C ILE A 96 16.21 2.04 9.52
N ALA A 97 17.53 2.10 9.73
CA ALA A 97 18.50 1.33 8.96
C ALA A 97 18.37 -0.18 9.21
N TYR A 98 18.82 -1.00 8.27
CA TYR A 98 19.06 -2.42 8.51
C TYR A 98 20.31 -2.70 9.34
N GLY A 99 20.38 -3.91 9.87
CA GLY A 99 21.53 -4.41 10.61
C GLY A 99 22.59 -5.00 9.67
N ASN A 100 23.08 -6.19 9.98
CA ASN A 100 24.00 -6.92 9.11
C ASN A 100 23.80 -8.42 9.25
N LYS A 101 24.56 -9.21 8.50
CA LYS A 101 24.48 -10.69 8.53
C LYS A 101 24.56 -11.34 9.92
N ASN A 102 25.07 -10.64 10.93
CA ASN A 102 25.20 -11.12 12.31
C ASN A 102 24.07 -10.63 13.24
N THR A 103 23.13 -9.81 12.79
CA THR A 103 22.00 -9.29 13.58
C THR A 103 20.67 -9.86 13.10
N GLN A 104 19.65 -9.87 13.96
CA GLN A 104 18.32 -10.38 13.62
C GLN A 104 17.69 -9.65 12.44
N ASP A 105 17.88 -8.34 12.38
CA ASP A 105 17.36 -7.42 11.37
C ASP A 105 18.34 -7.20 10.21
N HIS A 106 18.98 -8.28 9.75
CA HIS A 106 19.83 -8.24 8.56
C HIS A 106 19.06 -7.68 7.36
N LEU A 107 17.82 -8.12 7.19
CA LEU A 107 16.80 -7.45 6.38
C LEU A 107 15.70 -6.96 7.32
N LEU A 108 15.12 -5.79 7.03
CA LEU A 108 13.89 -5.35 7.69
C LEU A 108 12.69 -5.83 6.87
N GLY A 109 11.67 -6.28 7.57
CA GLY A 109 10.35 -6.55 7.02
C GLY A 109 9.32 -5.63 7.65
N THR A 110 8.10 -5.72 7.13
CA THR A 110 7.00 -4.80 7.42
C THR A 110 6.64 -4.81 8.89
N GLY A 111 5.96 -3.75 9.32
CA GLY A 111 5.58 -3.54 10.70
C GLY A 111 4.49 -2.50 10.86
N SER A 112 4.48 -1.81 11.99
CA SER A 112 3.53 -0.74 12.29
C SER A 112 4.01 0.14 13.44
N MET A 113 3.40 1.31 13.54
CA MET A 113 3.66 2.25 14.63
C MET A 113 2.45 2.37 15.54
N VAL A 114 2.69 2.47 16.85
CA VAL A 114 1.70 2.88 17.86
C VAL A 114 2.26 4.00 18.72
N LYS A 115 1.41 4.94 19.13
CA LYS A 115 1.78 6.00 20.08
C LYS A 115 1.32 5.64 21.49
N VAL A 116 2.22 5.75 22.47
CA VAL A 116 1.94 5.58 23.90
C VAL A 116 2.48 6.80 24.64
N GLY A 117 1.60 7.62 25.19
CA GLY A 117 1.98 8.92 25.78
C GLY A 117 2.68 9.81 24.74
N SER A 118 3.92 10.21 25.02
CA SER A 118 4.77 11.01 24.12
C SER A 118 5.67 10.18 23.20
N THR A 119 5.67 8.85 23.33
CA THR A 119 6.60 7.95 22.63
C THR A 119 5.88 7.21 21.51
N TYR A 120 6.54 7.13 20.36
CA TYR A 120 6.15 6.30 19.25
C TYR A 120 6.97 5.01 19.28
N TYR A 121 6.29 3.87 19.19
CA TYR A 121 6.89 2.54 19.10
C TYR A 121 6.65 2.03 17.69
N PHE A 122 7.72 1.81 16.93
CA PHE A 122 7.67 1.23 15.60
C PHE A 122 8.13 -0.22 15.68
N TYR A 123 7.16 -1.14 15.72
CA TYR A 123 7.42 -2.56 15.66
C TYR A 123 7.65 -2.96 14.20
N TYR A 124 8.66 -3.79 13.96
CA TYR A 124 9.02 -4.25 12.62
C TYR A 124 9.53 -5.69 12.66
N THR A 125 9.60 -6.33 11.49
CA THR A 125 10.14 -7.68 11.37
C THR A 125 11.65 -7.61 11.16
N GLY A 126 12.42 -8.28 12.02
CA GLY A 126 13.83 -8.56 11.73
C GLY A 126 13.96 -9.91 11.05
N HIS A 127 14.46 -9.94 9.82
CA HIS A 127 14.70 -11.17 9.06
C HIS A 127 16.21 -11.44 8.89
N ASN A 128 16.65 -12.66 9.19
CA ASN A 128 17.99 -13.13 8.86
C ASN A 128 18.01 -14.61 8.46
N SER A 129 18.38 -14.86 7.21
CA SER A 129 18.50 -16.20 6.61
C SER A 129 19.95 -16.70 6.52
N ASN A 130 20.93 -15.97 7.06
CA ASN A 130 22.33 -16.38 7.05
C ASN A 130 22.51 -17.67 7.85
N SER A 131 23.11 -18.68 7.23
CA SER A 131 23.24 -20.01 7.83
C SER A 131 24.05 -20.01 9.13
N SER A 132 25.13 -19.24 9.23
CA SER A 132 25.95 -19.15 10.43
C SER A 132 25.22 -18.42 11.56
N TRP A 133 24.47 -17.38 11.23
CA TRP A 133 23.62 -16.69 12.19
C TRP A 133 22.50 -17.58 12.72
N LEU A 134 21.82 -18.30 11.82
CA LEU A 134 20.76 -19.25 12.18
C LEU A 134 21.29 -20.37 13.07
N GLN A 135 22.48 -20.90 12.79
CA GLN A 135 23.17 -21.87 13.65
C GLN A 135 23.52 -21.33 15.05
N ASN A 136 23.55 -20.00 15.21
CA ASN A 136 23.89 -19.34 16.47
C ASN A 136 25.23 -19.86 17.06
N GLY A 137 26.21 -20.08 16.18
CA GLY A 137 27.52 -20.60 16.56
C GLY A 137 27.53 -22.03 17.11
N ASN A 138 26.42 -22.78 16.98
CA ASN A 138 26.31 -24.12 17.54
C ASN A 138 26.23 -25.23 16.45
N PRO A 139 27.13 -26.24 16.51
CA PRO A 139 26.99 -27.41 15.67
C PRO A 139 25.74 -28.20 16.07
N GLY A 140 24.87 -28.52 15.11
CA GLY A 140 23.67 -29.34 15.36
C GLY A 140 22.39 -28.59 15.75
N TRP A 141 22.37 -27.25 15.73
CA TRP A 141 21.14 -26.43 15.75
C TRP A 141 20.28 -26.53 17.02
N THR A 142 20.88 -26.87 18.17
CA THR A 142 20.12 -27.10 19.42
C THR A 142 19.48 -25.83 20.01
N ASN A 143 20.06 -24.65 19.79
CA ASN A 143 19.58 -23.34 20.26
C ASN A 143 19.71 -22.31 19.12
N LYS A 144 19.10 -22.63 17.97
CA LYS A 144 19.15 -21.83 16.75
C LYS A 144 18.46 -20.48 16.90
N ASN A 145 18.93 -19.49 16.16
CA ASN A 145 18.15 -18.26 15.96
C ASN A 145 16.94 -18.54 15.04
N SER A 146 15.86 -17.78 15.20
CA SER A 146 14.68 -17.86 14.32
C SER A 146 14.86 -16.96 13.10
N ARG A 147 14.48 -17.41 11.90
CA ARG A 147 14.65 -16.61 10.67
C ARG A 147 14.00 -15.25 10.80
N GLU A 148 12.85 -15.20 11.43
CA GLU A 148 12.10 -13.97 11.67
C GLU A 148 11.81 -13.80 13.16
N ALA A 149 11.75 -12.54 13.58
CA ALA A 149 11.33 -12.12 14.90
C ALA A 149 10.82 -10.68 14.83
N VAL A 150 9.93 -10.32 15.75
CA VAL A 150 9.47 -8.93 15.90
C VAL A 150 10.45 -8.16 16.78
N MET A 151 10.85 -6.99 16.30
CA MET A 151 11.74 -6.02 16.96
C MET A 151 11.04 -4.66 17.00
N TYR A 152 11.59 -3.66 17.71
CA TYR A 152 11.06 -2.30 17.59
C TYR A 152 12.12 -1.20 17.75
N ALA A 153 11.78 -0.01 17.27
CA ALA A 153 12.49 1.24 17.54
C ALA A 153 11.54 2.28 18.15
N THR A 154 12.07 3.23 18.90
CA THR A 154 11.29 4.32 19.50
C THR A 154 11.69 5.68 18.98
N SER A 155 10.72 6.59 18.93
CA SER A 155 10.92 8.00 18.62
C SER A 155 10.02 8.89 19.47
N THR A 156 10.42 10.14 19.70
CA THR A 156 9.57 11.18 20.29
C THR A 156 9.20 12.29 19.28
N ASP A 157 9.84 12.30 18.12
CA ASP A 157 9.75 13.36 17.11
C ASP A 157 9.34 12.84 15.72
N LEU A 158 9.16 11.52 15.55
CA LEU A 158 8.87 10.79 14.31
C LEU A 158 10.00 10.80 13.26
N ASN A 159 11.16 11.37 13.58
CA ASN A 159 12.26 11.55 12.63
C ASN A 159 13.55 10.86 13.10
N THR A 160 13.79 10.82 14.41
CA THR A 160 14.93 10.16 15.02
C THR A 160 14.47 8.90 15.72
N TRP A 161 15.02 7.75 15.32
CA TRP A 161 14.62 6.44 15.81
C TRP A 161 15.76 5.74 16.55
N THR A 162 15.47 5.19 17.73
CA THR A 162 16.41 4.40 18.53
C THR A 162 15.92 2.96 18.62
N LYS A 163 16.70 2.01 18.09
CA LYS A 163 16.37 0.58 18.16
C LYS A 163 16.45 0.06 19.61
N LYS A 164 15.46 -0.72 20.02
CA LYS A 164 15.51 -1.51 21.26
C LYS A 164 16.14 -2.87 20.95
N THR A 165 17.45 -2.99 21.11
CA THR A 165 18.22 -4.17 20.66
C THR A 165 18.06 -5.40 21.55
N ASP A 166 17.61 -5.22 22.78
CA ASP A 166 17.34 -6.29 23.75
C ASP A 166 15.92 -6.86 23.66
N PHE A 167 15.01 -6.21 22.91
CA PHE A 167 13.69 -6.74 22.63
C PHE A 167 13.70 -7.57 21.34
N VAL A 168 13.39 -8.86 21.46
CA VAL A 168 13.19 -9.76 20.31
C VAL A 168 12.04 -10.72 20.62
N LEU A 169 10.87 -10.45 20.07
CA LEU A 169 9.70 -11.32 20.20
C LEU A 169 9.77 -12.41 19.12
N ARG A 170 9.89 -13.66 19.55
CA ARG A 170 9.98 -14.84 18.67
C ARG A 170 8.67 -15.63 18.69
N ALA A 171 8.43 -16.40 17.63
CA ALA A 171 7.37 -17.39 17.60
C ALA A 171 7.46 -18.33 18.82
N SER A 172 6.31 -18.72 19.36
CA SER A 172 6.20 -19.64 20.49
C SER A 172 5.31 -20.83 20.13
N GLY A 173 5.34 -21.90 20.93
CA GLY A 173 4.47 -23.06 20.72
C GLY A 173 4.68 -23.74 19.37
N ASN A 174 3.59 -23.93 18.63
CA ASN A 174 3.54 -24.60 17.32
C ASN A 174 3.52 -23.62 16.13
N TYR A 175 3.76 -22.33 16.37
CA TYR A 175 3.83 -21.33 15.30
C TYR A 175 5.18 -21.36 14.58
N SER A 176 5.18 -21.02 13.29
CA SER A 176 6.41 -21.03 12.47
C SER A 176 7.42 -19.98 12.96
N ALA A 177 8.60 -20.43 13.38
CA ALA A 177 9.75 -19.56 13.64
C ALA A 177 10.45 -19.09 12.35
N ALA A 178 10.02 -19.63 11.20
CA ALA A 178 10.50 -19.21 9.89
C ALA A 178 9.61 -18.12 9.28
N ASP A 179 8.32 -18.13 9.62
CA ASP A 179 7.31 -17.20 9.14
C ASP A 179 6.61 -16.56 10.33
N PHE A 180 7.09 -15.38 10.74
CA PHE A 180 6.67 -14.66 11.93
C PHE A 180 6.95 -13.16 11.73
N ARG A 181 6.02 -12.47 11.05
CA ARG A 181 6.26 -11.14 10.48
C ARG A 181 5.03 -10.21 10.52
N ASP A 182 5.26 -9.00 10.06
CA ASP A 182 4.29 -7.93 9.81
C ASP A 182 3.50 -7.48 11.06
N PRO A 183 4.17 -7.21 12.21
CA PRO A 183 3.50 -6.82 13.44
C PRO A 183 2.60 -5.59 13.23
N TYR A 184 1.31 -5.74 13.54
CA TYR A 184 0.34 -4.64 13.60
C TYR A 184 -0.08 -4.35 15.03
N VAL A 185 0.29 -3.19 15.56
CA VAL A 185 0.02 -2.81 16.94
C VAL A 185 -1.02 -1.70 17.01
N PHE A 186 -2.07 -1.93 17.80
CA PHE A 186 -3.13 -0.95 18.03
C PHE A 186 -3.67 -1.08 19.46
N TYR A 187 -4.24 0.02 19.97
CA TYR A 187 -5.02 -0.04 21.20
C TYR A 187 -6.41 -0.59 20.89
N ASN A 188 -6.79 -1.68 21.54
CA ASN A 188 -8.08 -2.32 21.33
C ASN A 188 -9.08 -1.86 22.39
N ASP A 189 -9.95 -0.91 22.00
CA ASP A 189 -10.98 -0.36 22.88
C ASP A 189 -11.98 -1.40 23.42
N GLU A 190 -12.24 -2.49 22.69
CA GLU A 190 -13.18 -3.53 23.17
C GLU A 190 -12.61 -4.33 24.34
N PHE A 191 -11.29 -4.41 24.44
CA PHE A 191 -10.59 -5.20 25.45
C PHE A 191 -9.78 -4.35 26.45
N ASN A 192 -9.67 -3.04 26.23
CA ASN A 192 -8.90 -2.09 27.03
C ASN A 192 -7.43 -2.53 27.20
N GLU A 193 -6.83 -3.03 26.14
CA GLU A 193 -5.45 -3.50 26.09
C GLU A 193 -4.87 -3.26 24.70
N TYR A 194 -3.54 -3.21 24.59
CA TYR A 194 -2.88 -3.16 23.29
C TYR A 194 -2.81 -4.55 22.70
N TRP A 195 -3.15 -4.67 21.42
CA TRP A 195 -2.99 -5.90 20.65
C TRP A 195 -1.88 -5.74 19.62
N MET A 196 -1.13 -6.81 19.41
CA MET A 196 -0.21 -6.97 18.29
C MET A 196 -0.67 -8.18 17.48
N LEU A 197 -1.02 -7.97 16.21
CA LEU A 197 -1.21 -9.05 15.25
C LEU A 197 0.13 -9.40 14.63
N VAL A 198 0.46 -10.68 14.55
CA VAL A 198 1.64 -11.18 13.84
C VAL A 198 1.20 -12.24 12.83
N SER A 199 1.60 -12.07 11.58
CA SER A 199 1.37 -13.06 10.54
C SER A 199 2.33 -14.23 10.72
N THR A 200 1.79 -15.43 10.87
CA THR A 200 2.57 -16.64 11.04
C THR A 200 1.82 -17.84 10.48
N GLN A 201 2.39 -19.04 10.62
CA GLN A 201 1.74 -20.27 10.25
C GLN A 201 1.54 -21.17 11.47
N GLU A 202 0.39 -21.83 11.51
CA GLU A 202 0.11 -22.98 12.36
C GLU A 202 -0.16 -24.19 11.46
N ASN A 203 0.58 -25.28 11.64
CA ASN A 203 0.47 -26.49 10.80
C ASN A 203 0.58 -26.21 9.28
N GLY A 204 1.43 -25.24 8.89
CA GLY A 204 1.66 -24.86 7.49
C GLY A 204 0.55 -24.03 6.86
N LYS A 205 -0.37 -23.47 7.66
CA LYS A 205 -1.46 -22.59 7.21
C LYS A 205 -1.37 -21.24 7.90
N ALA A 206 -1.68 -20.17 7.17
CA ALA A 206 -1.65 -18.82 7.70
C ALA A 206 -2.59 -18.64 8.90
N VAL A 207 -2.10 -18.00 9.94
CA VAL A 207 -2.88 -17.48 11.07
C VAL A 207 -2.40 -16.08 11.42
N LEU A 208 -3.30 -15.23 11.90
CA LEU A 208 -2.94 -13.97 12.54
C LEU A 208 -2.90 -14.19 14.04
N LEU A 209 -1.70 -14.35 14.58
CA LEU A 209 -1.47 -14.57 16.01
C LEU A 209 -1.60 -13.26 16.77
N VAL A 210 -2.43 -13.24 17.82
CA VAL A 210 -2.62 -12.07 18.67
C VAL A 210 -1.73 -12.18 19.91
N TYR A 211 -0.95 -11.13 20.14
CA TYR A 211 -0.34 -10.85 21.43
C TYR A 211 -1.04 -9.67 22.09
N LYS A 212 -0.97 -9.61 23.41
CA LYS A 212 -1.57 -8.53 24.18
C LYS A 212 -0.66 -8.02 25.29
N THR A 213 -0.81 -6.75 25.62
CA THR A 213 -0.19 -6.09 26.79
C THR A 213 -1.07 -4.95 27.27
N ASP A 214 -0.95 -4.60 28.55
CA ASP A 214 -1.51 -3.37 29.10
C ASP A 214 -0.69 -2.13 28.74
N ASP A 215 0.61 -2.31 28.45
CA ASP A 215 1.56 -1.24 28.22
C ASP A 215 2.73 -1.70 27.33
N PRO A 216 2.81 -1.25 26.07
CA PRO A 216 3.89 -1.59 25.14
C PRO A 216 5.29 -1.24 25.65
N SER A 217 5.42 -0.33 26.64
CA SER A 217 6.72 0.05 27.22
C SER A 217 7.33 -1.01 28.15
N LYS A 218 6.54 -1.99 28.60
CA LYS A 218 6.97 -3.04 29.54
C LYS A 218 7.55 -4.27 28.87
N ASP A 219 7.55 -4.34 27.54
CA ASP A 219 8.08 -5.47 26.76
C ASP A 219 7.45 -6.85 27.11
N ASN A 220 6.25 -6.84 27.69
CA ASN A 220 5.57 -8.01 28.28
C ASN A 220 4.42 -8.53 27.41
N TRP A 221 4.66 -8.75 26.11
CA TRP A 221 3.65 -9.27 25.19
C TRP A 221 3.27 -10.73 25.50
N ILE A 222 1.98 -10.97 25.76
CA ILE A 222 1.44 -12.30 26.11
C ILE A 222 0.62 -12.83 24.94
N VAL A 223 0.84 -14.11 24.57
CA VAL A 223 0.05 -14.77 23.52
C VAL A 223 -1.41 -14.89 23.96
N ARG A 224 -2.32 -14.41 23.12
CA ARG A 224 -3.78 -14.59 23.26
C ARG A 224 -4.29 -15.77 22.42
N GLY A 225 -3.60 -16.10 21.33
CA GLY A 225 -4.00 -17.10 20.34
C GLY A 225 -4.36 -16.46 18.99
N PRO A 226 -4.66 -17.27 17.96
CA PRO A 226 -4.95 -16.76 16.64
C PRO A 226 -6.35 -16.12 16.58
N LEU A 227 -6.54 -15.16 15.68
CA LEU A 227 -7.87 -14.67 15.33
C LEU A 227 -8.72 -15.79 14.74
N ASN A 228 -10.03 -15.78 15.04
CA ASN A 228 -10.98 -16.69 14.44
C ASN A 228 -11.33 -16.24 13.01
N ILE A 229 -10.69 -16.86 12.00
CA ILE A 229 -10.90 -16.60 10.57
C ILE A 229 -11.31 -17.93 9.90
N PRO A 230 -12.61 -18.29 9.88
CA PRO A 230 -13.05 -19.63 9.46
C PRO A 230 -12.65 -20.04 8.04
N GLU A 231 -12.55 -19.06 7.13
CA GLU A 231 -12.22 -19.27 5.72
C GLU A 231 -10.76 -18.89 5.38
N SER A 232 -9.81 -19.18 6.27
CA SER A 232 -8.38 -18.96 6.01
C SER A 232 -7.72 -20.21 5.42
N ASN A 233 -7.59 -20.27 4.09
CA ASN A 233 -6.75 -21.26 3.42
C ASN A 233 -5.62 -20.59 2.63
N TYR A 234 -4.92 -19.67 3.29
CA TYR A 234 -3.79 -18.95 2.73
C TYR A 234 -2.46 -19.55 3.19
N LEU A 235 -1.41 -19.33 2.39
CA LEU A 235 -0.04 -19.64 2.81
C LEU A 235 0.44 -18.62 3.85
N MET A 236 0.17 -17.33 3.62
CA MET A 236 0.39 -16.22 4.55
C MET A 236 -0.74 -15.20 4.43
N MET A 237 -0.96 -14.41 5.49
CA MET A 237 -1.82 -13.23 5.49
C MET A 237 -0.95 -12.02 5.84
N GLU A 238 -0.31 -11.45 4.84
CA GLU A 238 0.72 -10.42 5.00
C GLU A 238 0.10 -9.06 5.33
N CYS A 239 0.88 -8.20 5.99
CA CYS A 239 0.55 -6.80 6.20
C CYS A 239 -0.82 -6.53 6.87
N ALA A 240 -1.28 -7.43 7.73
CA ALA A 240 -2.64 -7.35 8.25
C ALA A 240 -2.88 -6.15 9.18
N ASP A 241 -4.04 -5.50 9.07
CA ASP A 241 -4.50 -4.46 10.00
C ASP A 241 -6.01 -4.44 10.19
N ILE A 242 -6.48 -3.78 11.25
CA ILE A 242 -7.90 -3.73 11.61
C ILE A 242 -8.38 -2.28 11.69
N HIS A 243 -9.49 -1.99 11.03
CA HIS A 243 -10.15 -0.69 11.04
C HIS A 243 -11.60 -0.82 11.45
N LYS A 244 -12.05 0.01 12.40
CA LYS A 244 -13.46 0.12 12.74
C LYS A 244 -14.10 1.21 11.90
N ILE A 245 -15.05 0.83 11.04
CA ILE A 245 -15.81 1.78 10.21
C ILE A 245 -17.29 1.61 10.56
N GLY A 246 -17.87 2.63 11.17
CA GLY A 246 -19.23 2.55 11.72
C GLY A 246 -19.34 1.50 12.83
N SER A 247 -20.28 0.56 12.69
CA SER A 247 -20.53 -0.51 13.66
C SER A 247 -19.72 -1.79 13.41
N LYS A 248 -18.89 -1.82 12.36
CA LYS A 248 -18.20 -3.01 11.88
C LYS A 248 -16.69 -2.84 11.95
N TYR A 249 -16.01 -3.96 12.03
CA TYR A 249 -14.56 -4.05 11.90
C TYR A 249 -14.20 -4.69 10.56
N TYR A 250 -13.15 -4.16 9.94
CA TYR A 250 -12.58 -4.61 8.68
C TYR A 250 -11.12 -4.99 8.91
N LEU A 251 -10.78 -6.25 8.69
CA LEU A 251 -9.42 -6.77 8.74
C LEU A 251 -8.89 -6.82 7.32
N LEU A 252 -7.90 -6.01 6.97
CA LEU A 252 -7.19 -6.12 5.69
C LEU A 252 -6.00 -7.06 5.84
N PHE A 253 -5.62 -7.74 4.76
CA PHE A 253 -4.37 -8.49 4.63
C PHE A 253 -4.08 -8.75 3.15
N ALA A 254 -2.81 -8.98 2.80
CA ALA A 254 -2.39 -9.34 1.46
C ALA A 254 -2.01 -10.83 1.35
N GLU A 255 -2.22 -11.39 0.16
CA GLU A 255 -1.78 -12.74 -0.20
C GLU A 255 -1.44 -12.84 -1.69
N ASP A 256 -0.46 -13.67 -2.06
CA ASP A 256 0.04 -13.80 -3.44
C ASP A 256 -0.01 -15.24 -3.98
N TRP A 257 -0.65 -16.17 -3.27
CA TRP A 257 -0.53 -17.61 -3.56
C TRP A 257 -1.82 -18.27 -4.03
N SER A 258 -2.93 -17.56 -4.05
CA SER A 258 -4.21 -18.06 -4.58
C SER A 258 -4.46 -17.60 -6.04
N SER A 259 -5.65 -17.90 -6.55
CA SER A 259 -6.13 -17.39 -7.84
C SER A 259 -6.46 -15.90 -7.85
N THR A 260 -6.52 -15.25 -6.68
CA THR A 260 -6.91 -13.84 -6.51
C THR A 260 -5.87 -13.05 -5.72
N PRO A 261 -4.60 -12.99 -6.14
CA PRO A 261 -3.56 -12.29 -5.39
C PRO A 261 -3.86 -10.79 -5.25
N GLY A 262 -3.54 -10.22 -4.09
CA GLY A 262 -3.78 -8.82 -3.77
C GLY A 262 -4.20 -8.61 -2.31
N THR A 263 -4.74 -7.42 -2.03
CA THR A 263 -5.26 -7.07 -0.70
C THR A 263 -6.70 -7.50 -0.55
N HIS A 264 -6.96 -8.40 0.39
CA HIS A 264 -8.27 -8.86 0.80
C HIS A 264 -8.73 -8.17 2.09
N TYR A 265 -10.02 -8.31 2.40
CA TYR A 265 -10.56 -7.97 3.71
C TYR A 265 -11.50 -9.03 4.29
N ARG A 266 -11.68 -9.00 5.61
CA ARG A 266 -12.73 -9.72 6.35
C ARG A 266 -13.51 -8.75 7.21
N VAL A 267 -14.74 -9.12 7.53
CA VAL A 267 -15.66 -8.31 8.31
C VAL A 267 -15.99 -9.02 9.62
N ALA A 268 -16.06 -8.27 10.72
CA ALA A 268 -16.50 -8.77 12.02
C ALA A 268 -17.31 -7.72 12.78
N ASN A 269 -18.10 -8.18 13.76
CA ASN A 269 -18.77 -7.32 14.74
C ASN A 269 -17.88 -6.96 15.94
N SER A 270 -16.76 -7.66 16.09
CA SER A 270 -15.79 -7.48 17.16
C SER A 270 -14.40 -7.85 16.66
N THR A 271 -13.37 -7.23 17.21
CA THR A 271 -11.95 -7.55 16.96
C THR A 271 -11.59 -9.01 17.28
N ALA A 272 -12.35 -9.68 18.16
CA ALA A 272 -12.18 -11.11 18.43
C ALA A 272 -12.71 -12.03 17.31
N GLY A 273 -13.39 -11.47 16.31
CA GLY A 273 -14.06 -12.23 15.26
C GLY A 273 -15.45 -12.75 15.68
N PRO A 274 -16.01 -13.72 14.94
CA PRO A 274 -15.43 -14.35 13.75
C PRO A 274 -15.24 -13.33 12.61
N TRP A 275 -14.14 -13.46 11.88
CA TRP A 275 -13.81 -12.68 10.71
C TRP A 275 -14.24 -13.42 9.45
N VAL A 276 -15.27 -12.92 8.78
CA VAL A 276 -15.92 -13.59 7.64
C VAL A 276 -15.77 -12.80 6.35
N LYS A 277 -15.91 -13.47 5.21
CA LYS A 277 -16.00 -12.79 3.91
C LYS A 277 -17.30 -12.00 3.79
N PRO A 278 -17.34 -11.00 2.90
CA PRO A 278 -18.60 -10.41 2.46
C PRO A 278 -19.53 -11.48 1.87
N ALA A 279 -20.84 -11.28 1.98
CA ALA A 279 -21.85 -12.28 1.63
C ALA A 279 -21.84 -12.71 0.15
N ASP A 280 -21.41 -11.82 -0.76
CA ASP A 280 -21.25 -12.13 -2.20
C ASP A 280 -19.90 -12.77 -2.54
N GLY A 281 -19.03 -12.99 -1.55
CA GLY A 281 -17.70 -13.57 -1.69
C GLY A 281 -16.63 -12.62 -2.24
N ASN A 282 -16.96 -11.39 -2.65
CA ASN A 282 -15.99 -10.43 -3.17
C ASN A 282 -15.34 -9.65 -2.02
N ASP A 283 -14.20 -10.17 -1.57
CA ASP A 283 -13.43 -9.70 -0.42
C ASP A 283 -12.23 -8.81 -0.82
N MET A 284 -12.26 -8.23 -2.02
CA MET A 284 -11.27 -7.26 -2.50
C MET A 284 -11.97 -5.98 -2.97
N PHE A 285 -11.26 -4.85 -2.92
CA PHE A 285 -11.74 -3.57 -3.48
C PHE A 285 -10.87 -3.04 -4.62
N ASP A 286 -9.73 -3.69 -4.89
CA ASP A 286 -8.81 -3.43 -5.99
C ASP A 286 -8.17 -4.77 -6.43
N GLY A 287 -7.44 -4.80 -7.53
CA GLY A 287 -6.77 -5.99 -8.05
C GLY A 287 -5.33 -6.17 -7.54
N HIS A 288 -4.62 -7.12 -8.16
CA HIS A 288 -3.26 -7.52 -7.77
C HIS A 288 -2.20 -6.40 -7.85
N GLN A 289 -2.49 -5.22 -8.42
CA GLN A 289 -1.55 -4.09 -8.34
C GLN A 289 -1.65 -3.31 -7.02
N PHE A 290 -2.70 -3.52 -6.24
CA PHE A 290 -2.83 -2.98 -4.89
C PHE A 290 -2.40 -4.04 -3.87
N TYR A 291 -1.09 -4.17 -3.66
CA TYR A 291 -0.51 -5.19 -2.77
C TYR A 291 -0.03 -4.61 -1.44
N ALA A 292 -0.07 -5.42 -0.38
CA ALA A 292 0.28 -5.03 1.00
C ALA A 292 -0.48 -3.79 1.49
N GLY A 293 -1.78 -3.72 1.17
CA GLY A 293 -2.63 -2.59 1.54
C GLY A 293 -2.83 -2.47 3.04
N ARG A 294 -2.48 -1.33 3.62
CA ARG A 294 -2.77 -0.95 5.01
C ARG A 294 -3.57 0.35 5.07
N GLY A 295 -4.41 0.46 6.07
CA GLY A 295 -5.25 1.62 6.32
C GLY A 295 -4.66 2.63 7.30
N ALA A 296 -5.13 3.87 7.19
CA ALA A 296 -4.94 4.94 8.15
C ALA A 296 -6.19 5.83 8.18
N THR A 297 -6.44 6.53 9.29
CA THR A 297 -7.57 7.45 9.40
C THR A 297 -7.11 8.81 9.92
N ASP A 298 -7.68 9.88 9.36
CA ASP A 298 -7.53 11.25 9.88
C ASP A 298 -8.50 11.57 11.03
N GLY A 299 -9.26 10.56 11.49
CA GLY A 299 -10.34 10.68 12.47
C GLY A 299 -11.72 10.90 11.85
N THR A 300 -11.80 11.24 10.56
CA THR A 300 -13.05 11.47 9.81
C THR A 300 -13.16 10.53 8.62
N ASN A 301 -12.11 10.46 7.83
CA ASN A 301 -11.97 9.66 6.63
C ASN A 301 -11.02 8.50 6.87
N PHE A 302 -11.20 7.49 6.04
CA PHE A 302 -10.48 6.24 6.05
C PHE A 302 -9.72 6.15 4.73
N PHE A 303 -8.42 5.92 4.81
CA PHE A 303 -7.52 5.82 3.66
C PHE A 303 -6.83 4.47 3.67
N THR A 304 -6.49 3.96 2.51
CA THR A 304 -5.67 2.76 2.36
C THR A 304 -4.54 3.05 1.36
N LEU A 305 -3.36 2.58 1.71
CA LEU A 305 -2.14 2.77 0.94
C LEU A 305 -1.52 1.40 0.67
N ALA A 306 -0.97 1.23 -0.51
CA ALA A 306 -0.35 -0.01 -1.00
C ALA A 306 0.81 0.33 -1.94
N TRP A 307 1.44 -0.69 -2.52
CA TRP A 307 2.40 -0.51 -3.61
C TRP A 307 2.00 -1.30 -4.86
N ALA A 308 2.32 -0.71 -6.01
CA ALA A 308 2.17 -1.33 -7.32
C ALA A 308 3.48 -1.99 -7.75
N HIS A 309 3.38 -3.18 -8.33
CA HIS A 309 4.52 -3.90 -8.86
C HIS A 309 5.13 -3.16 -10.04
N ARG A 310 6.46 -3.13 -10.09
CA ARG A 310 7.17 -2.86 -11.34
C ARG A 310 7.12 -4.09 -12.25
N ARG A 311 7.53 -3.88 -13.50
CA ARG A 311 7.73 -4.96 -14.47
C ARG A 311 9.14 -4.92 -15.02
N ASN A 312 9.73 -6.09 -15.23
CA ASN A 312 11.00 -6.25 -15.90
C ASN A 312 10.88 -7.24 -17.08
N PRO A 313 11.12 -6.81 -18.33
CA PRO A 313 11.32 -5.42 -18.77
C PRO A 313 10.08 -4.53 -18.51
N GLU A 314 10.23 -3.21 -18.53
CA GLU A 314 9.14 -2.24 -18.28
C GLU A 314 8.13 -2.19 -19.45
N ASN A 315 7.35 -3.25 -19.63
CA ASN A 315 6.26 -3.35 -20.60
C ASN A 315 5.22 -4.38 -20.14
N ASP A 316 4.11 -4.51 -20.89
CA ASP A 316 2.97 -5.37 -20.53
C ASP A 316 3.32 -6.86 -20.38
N ASN A 317 4.37 -7.32 -21.05
CA ASN A 317 4.86 -8.70 -20.98
C ASN A 317 5.94 -8.91 -19.92
N GLY A 318 6.40 -7.84 -19.27
CA GLY A 318 7.41 -7.92 -18.22
C GLY A 318 6.92 -8.64 -16.98
N THR A 319 7.81 -9.42 -16.37
CA THR A 319 7.56 -10.12 -15.11
C THR A 319 7.44 -9.10 -13.98
N ARG A 320 6.46 -9.30 -13.10
CA ARG A 320 6.31 -8.46 -11.92
C ARG A 320 7.50 -8.61 -10.99
N THR A 321 7.93 -7.50 -10.41
CA THR A 321 8.98 -7.48 -9.38
C THR A 321 8.46 -6.83 -8.12
N TRP A 322 9.00 -7.22 -6.97
CA TRP A 322 8.68 -6.61 -5.69
C TRP A 322 9.10 -5.13 -5.65
N GLY A 323 8.29 -4.31 -4.97
CA GLY A 323 8.45 -2.88 -4.88
C GLY A 323 8.14 -2.13 -6.17
N GLY A 324 7.67 -0.90 -6.03
CA GLY A 324 7.40 0.01 -7.14
C GLY A 324 6.89 1.36 -6.68
N ASN A 325 5.61 1.60 -6.93
CA ASN A 325 4.98 2.91 -6.79
C ASN A 325 3.94 2.86 -5.67
N LEU A 326 3.97 3.84 -4.77
CA LEU A 326 2.92 4.01 -3.75
C LEU A 326 1.57 4.24 -4.43
N ILE A 327 0.52 3.53 -4.03
CA ILE A 327 -0.87 3.79 -4.40
C ILE A 327 -1.63 4.27 -3.15
N SER A 328 -2.55 5.21 -3.32
CA SER A 328 -3.44 5.66 -2.25
C SER A 328 -4.90 5.73 -2.69
N HIS A 329 -5.79 5.26 -1.81
CA HIS A 329 -7.23 5.38 -1.94
C HIS A 329 -7.83 5.95 -0.65
N GLN A 330 -8.99 6.58 -0.77
CA GLN A 330 -9.93 6.66 0.34
C GLN A 330 -10.84 5.44 0.27
N PHE A 331 -10.90 4.64 1.32
CA PHE A 331 -11.83 3.50 1.42
C PHE A 331 -12.99 3.81 2.37
N PHE A 332 -14.13 3.19 2.12
CA PHE A 332 -15.36 3.44 2.88
C PHE A 332 -16.27 2.21 2.84
N ALA A 333 -17.13 2.10 3.85
CA ALA A 333 -18.14 1.04 3.88
C ALA A 333 -19.27 1.33 2.86
N MET A 334 -19.52 0.38 1.97
CA MET A 334 -20.66 0.35 1.04
C MET A 334 -21.80 -0.52 1.62
N GLY A 335 -22.18 -0.26 2.87
CA GLY A 335 -23.09 -1.11 3.65
C GLY A 335 -22.38 -1.90 4.75
N ASP A 336 -23.01 -2.97 5.22
CA ASP A 336 -22.60 -3.65 6.46
C ASP A 336 -21.40 -4.59 6.32
N ASP A 337 -21.07 -5.03 5.10
CA ASP A 337 -20.02 -6.03 4.86
C ASP A 337 -19.15 -5.72 3.64
N LYS A 338 -19.24 -4.50 3.09
CA LYS A 338 -18.56 -4.12 1.86
C LYS A 338 -17.67 -2.91 2.01
N LEU A 339 -16.49 -2.98 1.41
CA LEU A 339 -15.62 -1.83 1.21
C LEU A 339 -15.63 -1.40 -0.25
N GLY A 340 -15.71 -0.08 -0.45
CA GLY A 340 -15.46 0.57 -1.73
C GLY A 340 -14.27 1.53 -1.61
N VAL A 341 -13.68 1.87 -2.75
CA VAL A 341 -12.60 2.84 -2.84
C VAL A 341 -12.96 4.00 -3.77
N LYS A 342 -12.35 5.14 -3.51
CA LYS A 342 -12.34 6.32 -4.39
C LYS A 342 -10.98 7.01 -4.31
N SER A 343 -10.65 7.85 -5.29
CA SER A 343 -9.45 8.69 -5.22
C SER A 343 -9.55 9.65 -4.02
N PRO A 344 -8.43 9.91 -3.31
CA PRO A 344 -8.36 10.99 -2.33
C PRO A 344 -8.83 12.32 -2.94
N GLU A 345 -9.48 13.16 -2.14
CA GLU A 345 -10.12 14.39 -2.64
C GLU A 345 -9.14 15.32 -3.35
N ALA A 346 -7.93 15.50 -2.80
CA ALA A 346 -6.90 16.34 -3.42
C ALA A 346 -6.45 15.79 -4.79
N VAL A 347 -6.28 14.48 -4.92
CA VAL A 347 -5.97 13.81 -6.20
C VAL A 347 -7.10 14.09 -7.20
N ASN A 348 -8.35 13.92 -6.77
CA ASN A 348 -9.51 14.13 -7.62
C ASN A 348 -9.67 15.60 -8.06
N GLY A 349 -9.33 16.55 -7.18
CA GLY A 349 -9.40 17.99 -7.39
C GLY A 349 -8.23 18.58 -8.17
N TYR A 350 -7.14 17.84 -8.37
CA TYR A 350 -5.98 18.28 -9.15
C TYR A 350 -6.31 18.48 -10.64
N PHE A 351 -7.18 17.63 -11.19
CA PHE A 351 -7.54 17.64 -12.60
C PHE A 351 -8.64 18.67 -12.87
N THR A 352 -8.23 19.87 -13.30
CA THR A 352 -9.10 21.04 -13.51
C THR A 352 -9.24 21.48 -14.97
N LYS A 353 -8.45 20.90 -15.88
CA LYS A 353 -8.48 21.20 -17.31
C LYS A 353 -9.13 20.04 -18.06
N ASP A 354 -10.25 20.33 -18.71
CA ASP A 354 -10.93 19.36 -19.54
C ASP A 354 -10.27 19.30 -20.93
N ALA A 355 -10.31 18.10 -21.51
CA ALA A 355 -9.92 17.84 -22.89
C ALA A 355 -10.92 16.86 -23.51
N ASP A 356 -11.28 17.11 -24.76
CA ASP A 356 -12.24 16.27 -25.48
C ASP A 356 -11.61 14.90 -25.79
N ALA A 357 -12.42 13.86 -25.69
CA ALA A 357 -12.04 12.51 -26.12
C ALA A 357 -12.04 12.45 -27.65
N VAL A 358 -10.86 12.44 -28.25
CA VAL A 358 -10.70 12.41 -29.71
C VAL A 358 -10.70 10.96 -30.20
N VAL A 359 -11.63 10.59 -31.08
CA VAL A 359 -11.63 9.26 -31.71
C VAL A 359 -10.61 9.23 -32.86
N GLU A 360 -9.66 8.29 -32.80
CA GLU A 360 -8.69 8.03 -33.87
C GLU A 360 -9.08 6.86 -34.76
N GLY A 361 -9.93 5.96 -34.27
CA GLY A 361 -10.34 4.79 -35.01
C GLY A 361 -11.55 4.12 -34.39
N ASN A 362 -12.22 3.30 -35.19
CA ASN A 362 -13.27 2.43 -34.72
C ASN A 362 -13.34 1.14 -35.54
N THR A 363 -14.04 0.15 -35.03
CA THR A 363 -14.25 -1.14 -35.69
C THR A 363 -15.63 -1.68 -35.32
N GLY A 364 -16.28 -2.36 -36.26
CA GLY A 364 -17.56 -3.03 -36.03
C GLY A 364 -18.75 -2.09 -35.94
N THR A 365 -19.79 -2.52 -35.24
CA THR A 365 -21.04 -1.76 -35.11
C THR A 365 -20.92 -0.77 -33.96
N VAL A 366 -20.50 0.46 -34.29
CA VAL A 366 -20.41 1.57 -33.35
C VAL A 366 -21.25 2.77 -33.81
N SER A 367 -21.68 3.59 -32.86
CA SER A 367 -22.33 4.87 -33.13
C SER A 367 -21.98 5.90 -32.06
N ASN A 368 -21.85 7.16 -32.46
CA ASN A 368 -21.59 8.27 -31.55
C ASN A 368 -22.71 9.32 -31.64
N ALA A 369 -23.11 9.87 -30.50
CA ALA A 369 -24.02 11.01 -30.41
C ALA A 369 -23.51 11.96 -29.31
N GLY A 370 -22.91 13.08 -29.70
CA GLY A 370 -22.22 13.97 -28.76
C GLY A 370 -21.09 13.23 -28.03
N ASP A 371 -21.10 13.28 -26.70
CA ASP A 371 -20.09 12.59 -25.87
C ASP A 371 -20.47 11.14 -25.52
N SER A 372 -21.52 10.60 -26.15
CA SER A 372 -21.98 9.22 -25.95
C SER A 372 -21.46 8.31 -27.06
N TYR A 373 -20.63 7.34 -26.69
CA TYR A 373 -20.08 6.32 -27.59
C TYR A 373 -20.79 4.98 -27.33
N THR A 374 -21.47 4.46 -28.34
CA THR A 374 -22.20 3.18 -28.26
C THR A 374 -21.45 2.12 -29.06
N LEU A 375 -21.23 0.96 -28.43
CA LEU A 375 -20.61 -0.20 -29.04
C LEU A 375 -21.61 -1.36 -29.01
N ASN A 376 -21.90 -1.95 -30.17
CA ASN A 376 -22.77 -3.12 -30.28
C ASN A 376 -21.96 -4.34 -30.71
N GLY A 377 -21.61 -5.18 -29.73
CA GLY A 377 -20.87 -6.42 -29.93
C GLY A 377 -21.68 -7.60 -30.49
N GLY A 378 -22.96 -7.41 -30.82
CA GLY A 378 -23.86 -8.53 -31.16
C GLY A 378 -23.51 -9.27 -32.45
N ALA A 379 -22.92 -8.56 -33.44
CA ALA A 379 -22.52 -9.14 -34.73
C ALA A 379 -21.01 -9.46 -34.82
N GLY A 380 -20.22 -9.10 -33.81
CA GLY A 380 -18.76 -9.18 -33.81
C GLY A 380 -18.14 -8.11 -32.91
N VAL A 381 -16.81 -8.01 -32.93
CA VAL A 381 -16.08 -7.01 -32.13
C VAL A 381 -16.49 -5.59 -32.54
N ALA A 382 -16.90 -4.78 -31.56
CA ALA A 382 -17.13 -3.35 -31.71
C ALA A 382 -16.13 -2.59 -30.82
N LEU A 383 -15.46 -1.59 -31.37
CA LEU A 383 -14.37 -0.88 -30.68
C LEU A 383 -14.32 0.61 -31.08
N TYR A 384 -14.05 1.47 -30.10
CA TYR A 384 -13.52 2.81 -30.32
C TYR A 384 -12.08 2.87 -29.84
N LYS A 385 -11.20 3.45 -30.66
CA LYS A 385 -9.83 3.83 -30.28
C LYS A 385 -9.79 5.35 -30.14
N PHE A 386 -9.44 5.81 -28.95
CA PHE A 386 -9.24 7.22 -28.66
C PHE A 386 -7.77 7.62 -28.84
N ALA A 387 -7.55 8.92 -29.04
CA ALA A 387 -6.25 9.51 -29.20
C ALA A 387 -5.39 9.31 -27.96
N LYS A 388 -4.08 9.29 -28.18
CA LYS A 388 -3.11 9.17 -27.11
C LYS A 388 -3.29 10.28 -26.08
N VAL A 389 -3.49 9.88 -24.84
CA VAL A 389 -3.43 10.77 -23.68
C VAL A 389 -1.96 10.90 -23.25
N ASN A 390 -1.47 12.13 -23.10
CA ASN A 390 -0.11 12.38 -22.63
C ASN A 390 -0.14 12.88 -21.18
N GLY A 391 0.90 12.53 -20.44
CA GLY A 391 1.10 12.97 -19.07
C GLY A 391 0.14 12.39 -18.05
N THR A 392 0.05 13.04 -16.90
CA THR A 392 -0.85 12.64 -15.82
C THR A 392 -2.28 13.11 -16.12
N SER A 393 -3.21 12.16 -16.27
CA SER A 393 -4.56 12.44 -16.74
C SER A 393 -5.63 11.69 -15.95
N LYS A 394 -6.84 12.26 -15.93
CA LYS A 394 -8.04 11.64 -15.38
C LYS A 394 -9.04 11.39 -16.50
N ILE A 395 -9.39 10.14 -16.71
CA ILE A 395 -10.47 9.75 -17.63
C ILE A 395 -11.75 9.62 -16.81
N LYS A 396 -12.79 10.35 -17.20
CA LYS A 396 -14.10 10.34 -16.55
C LYS A 396 -15.17 10.00 -17.58
N GLY A 397 -16.07 9.10 -17.24
CA GLY A 397 -17.20 8.75 -18.08
C GLY A 397 -18.25 7.98 -17.29
N ASN A 398 -19.40 7.75 -17.93
CA ASN A 398 -20.42 6.83 -17.43
C ASN A 398 -20.46 5.63 -18.36
N PHE A 399 -20.52 4.44 -17.78
CA PHE A 399 -20.63 3.21 -18.55
C PHE A 399 -22.01 2.59 -18.33
N LYS A 400 -22.70 2.29 -19.43
CA LYS A 400 -24.02 1.64 -19.40
C LYS A 400 -23.96 0.38 -20.25
N LEU A 401 -24.20 -0.76 -19.63
CA LEU A 401 -24.38 -2.04 -20.33
C LEU A 401 -25.86 -2.26 -20.63
N SER A 402 -26.16 -2.56 -21.89
CA SER A 402 -27.45 -3.07 -22.34
C SER A 402 -27.22 -4.46 -22.92
N ASN A 403 -27.88 -5.47 -22.37
CA ASN A 403 -27.65 -6.90 -22.62
C ASN A 403 -26.34 -7.42 -21.99
N LEU A 404 -26.44 -8.41 -21.09
CA LEU A 404 -25.33 -8.90 -20.25
C LEU A 404 -24.65 -10.16 -20.84
N THR A 405 -24.81 -10.41 -22.13
CA THR A 405 -24.15 -11.53 -22.83
C THR A 405 -22.88 -11.05 -23.53
N GLY A 406 -21.75 -11.71 -23.27
CA GLY A 406 -20.47 -11.41 -23.92
C GLY A 406 -19.45 -10.74 -22.97
N THR A 407 -18.42 -10.13 -23.55
CA THR A 407 -17.33 -9.47 -22.82
C THR A 407 -17.20 -8.02 -23.28
N ALA A 408 -17.07 -7.09 -22.33
CA ALA A 408 -16.76 -5.69 -22.59
C ALA A 408 -15.53 -5.29 -21.75
N ALA A 409 -14.68 -4.44 -22.32
CA ALA A 409 -13.50 -3.88 -21.66
C ALA A 409 -13.29 -2.43 -22.11
N ILE A 410 -12.58 -1.65 -21.30
CA ILE A 410 -12.17 -0.27 -21.60
C ILE A 410 -10.68 -0.28 -21.91
#